data_AF-A0A6N3JTC0-F1
#
_entry.id   AF-A0A6N3JTC0-F1
#
_cell.length_a   1.000
_cell.length_b   1.000
_cell.length_c   1.000
_cell.angle_alpha   90.00
_cell.angle_beta   90.00
_cell.angle_gamma   90.00
#
_symmetry.space_group_name_H-M   'P 1'
#
loop_
_entity.id
_entity.type
_entity.pdbx_description
1 polymer ?
#
loop_
_entity_poly.entity_id
_entity_poly.type
_entity_poly.pdbx_seq_one_letter_code
_entity_poly.pdbx_strand_id
1 'polypeptide(L)'
;MARSDIIHEFNGNLSGGNYAGPWIDTAEVNAVIVSWTDFGGLGNTGEIQHSVDGSTAMRTVTVGVGQEVVLPARFFRFRLSTGGSGESPLQLSIRRVR
;
A
#
# COMPACT_ATOMS: atom_id res chain seq x y z
N MET A 1 -14.68 14.49 -10.84
CA MET A 1 -15.25 13.13 -10.64
C MET A 1 -14.28 12.34 -9.78
N ALA A 2 -14.65 12.02 -8.54
CA ALA A 2 -13.87 11.08 -7.73
C ALA A 2 -13.98 9.69 -8.38
N ARG A 3 -12.85 9.05 -8.65
CA ARG A 3 -12.80 7.68 -9.18
C ARG A 3 -13.32 6.72 -8.11
N SER A 4 -14.54 6.22 -8.27
CA SER A 4 -15.26 5.39 -7.29
C SER A 4 -14.50 4.12 -6.89
N ASP A 5 -13.55 3.66 -7.70
CA ASP A 5 -12.70 2.48 -7.47
C ASP A 5 -11.51 2.72 -6.52
N ILE A 6 -11.22 3.96 -6.13
CA ILE A 6 -10.11 4.29 -5.23
C ILE A 6 -10.55 4.16 -3.77
N ILE A 7 -9.86 3.31 -3.00
CA ILE A 7 -10.15 3.06 -1.58
C ILE A 7 -9.12 3.70 -0.64
N HIS A 8 -7.94 4.05 -1.15
CA HIS A 8 -6.94 4.78 -0.39
C HIS A 8 -6.03 5.57 -1.33
N GLU A 9 -5.72 6.80 -0.95
CA GLU A 9 -4.76 7.67 -1.61
C GLU A 9 -3.87 8.33 -0.58
N PHE A 10 -2.60 8.49 -0.95
CA PHE A 10 -1.64 9.26 -0.17
C PHE A 10 -0.75 10.05 -1.13
N ASN A 11 -0.60 11.34 -0.86
CA ASN A 11 0.34 12.20 -1.56
C ASN A 11 1.02 13.09 -0.51
N GLY A 12 2.31 12.86 -0.29
CA GLY A 12 3.06 13.58 0.71
C GLY A 12 4.48 13.07 0.84
N ASN A 13 5.22 13.63 1.78
CA ASN A 13 6.60 13.23 2.02
C ASN A 13 6.65 12.10 3.06
N LEU A 14 7.44 11.08 2.78
CA LEU A 14 7.85 10.08 3.75
C LEU A 14 9.00 10.61 4.56
N SER A 15 8.94 10.48 5.89
CA SER A 15 10.07 10.74 6.77
C SER A 15 10.78 9.43 7.09
N GLY A 16 12.11 9.40 6.92
CA GLY A 16 12.92 8.20 7.19
C GLY A 16 12.61 7.01 6.27
N GLY A 17 12.19 7.28 5.03
CA GLY A 17 11.99 6.30 3.96
C GLY A 17 10.85 5.30 4.15
N ASN A 18 10.21 5.23 5.31
CA ASN A 18 9.18 4.21 5.57
C ASN A 18 7.77 4.80 5.47
N TYR A 19 6.86 4.00 4.93
CA TYR A 19 5.42 4.30 4.93
C TYR A 19 4.65 3.09 5.44
N ALA A 20 3.68 3.30 6.31
CA ALA A 20 2.66 2.31 6.63
C ALA A 20 1.29 2.99 6.52
N GLY A 21 0.49 2.55 5.56
CA GLY A 21 -0.89 3.01 5.41
C GLY A 21 -1.79 2.48 6.53
N PRO A 22 -3.03 2.99 6.60
CA PRO A 22 -4.03 2.47 7.51
C PRO A 22 -4.39 1.01 7.17
N TRP A 23 -4.89 0.28 8.17
CA TRP A 23 -5.56 -0.99 7.92
C TRP A 23 -6.92 -0.74 7.26
N ILE A 24 -7.18 -1.49 6.18
CA ILE A 24 -8.39 -1.38 5.36
C ILE A 24 -9.09 -2.75 5.40
N ASP A 25 -10.40 -2.73 5.64
CA ASP A 25 -11.25 -3.92 5.65
C ASP A 25 -11.49 -4.43 4.21
N THR A 26 -11.39 -5.74 4.01
CA THR A 26 -11.58 -6.43 2.73
C THR A 26 -13.00 -6.96 2.52
N ALA A 27 -13.96 -6.68 3.41
CA ALA A 27 -15.33 -7.19 3.36
C ALA A 27 -16.00 -7.10 1.98
N GLU A 28 -15.67 -6.08 1.18
CA GLU A 28 -16.23 -5.82 -0.15
C GLU A 28 -15.15 -5.78 -1.26
N VAL A 29 -13.93 -6.26 -0.97
CA VAL A 29 -12.76 -6.13 -1.87
C VAL A 29 -11.99 -7.44 -1.94
N ASN A 30 -12.11 -8.15 -3.06
CA ASN A 30 -11.41 -9.43 -3.29
C ASN A 30 -9.95 -9.25 -3.75
N ALA A 31 -9.70 -8.19 -4.53
CA ALA A 31 -8.38 -7.88 -5.06
C ALA A 31 -8.19 -6.36 -5.21
N VAL A 32 -6.93 -5.94 -5.17
CA VAL A 32 -6.54 -4.53 -5.35
C VAL A 32 -5.39 -4.39 -6.32
N ILE A 33 -5.34 -3.26 -7.02
CA ILE A 33 -4.15 -2.81 -7.73
C ILE A 33 -3.56 -1.66 -6.92
N VAL A 34 -2.27 -1.80 -6.59
CA VAL A 34 -1.51 -0.73 -5.93
C VAL A 34 -0.66 -0.02 -6.97
N SER A 35 -0.79 1.29 -7.06
CA SER A 35 0.09 2.14 -7.86
C SER A 35 0.80 3.12 -6.93
N TRP A 36 2.12 3.17 -6.99
CA TRP A 36 2.90 4.11 -6.20
C TRP A 36 4.12 4.61 -6.98
N THR A 37 4.54 5.83 -6.68
CA THR A 37 5.71 6.47 -7.27
C THR A 37 6.52 7.12 -6.14
N ASP A 38 7.79 6.72 -6.05
CA ASP A 38 8.79 7.33 -5.18
C ASP A 38 9.62 8.31 -6.00
N PHE A 39 9.49 9.61 -5.73
CA PHE A 39 10.19 10.66 -6.47
C PHE A 39 11.62 10.92 -5.96
N GLY A 40 11.97 10.39 -4.80
CA GLY A 40 13.30 10.53 -4.19
C GLY A 40 14.27 9.41 -4.56
N GLY A 41 13.82 8.37 -5.26
CA GLY A 41 14.68 7.30 -5.77
C GLY A 41 15.37 6.49 -4.68
N LEU A 42 14.73 6.30 -3.51
CA LEU A 42 15.32 5.64 -2.34
C LEU A 42 15.36 4.10 -2.46
N GLY A 43 14.96 3.54 -3.61
CA GLY A 43 14.89 2.09 -3.82
C GLY A 43 13.85 1.42 -2.94
N ASN A 44 12.74 2.10 -2.65
CA ASN A 44 11.71 1.58 -1.78
C ASN A 44 11.06 0.31 -2.36
N THR A 45 10.67 -0.61 -1.49
CA THR A 45 9.98 -1.85 -1.85
C THR A 45 8.53 -1.78 -1.38
N GLY A 46 7.60 -1.96 -2.32
CA GLY A 46 6.16 -2.02 -2.03
C GLY A 46 5.78 -3.36 -1.41
N GLU A 47 5.00 -3.31 -0.34
CA GLU A 47 4.54 -4.48 0.40
C GLU A 47 3.04 -4.37 0.72
N ILE A 48 2.32 -5.47 0.59
CA ILE A 48 0.99 -5.63 1.18
C ILE A 48 1.12 -6.48 2.42
N GLN A 49 0.65 -5.94 3.54
CA GLN A 49 0.53 -6.68 4.79
C GLN A 49 -0.93 -7.10 4.98
N HIS A 50 -1.12 -8.30 5.50
CA HIS A 50 -2.41 -8.89 5.81
C HIS A 50 -2.57 -9.06 7.31
N SER A 51 -3.79 -8.87 7.79
CA SER A 51 -4.16 -9.04 9.19
C SER A 51 -5.56 -9.63 9.30
N VAL A 52 -5.83 -10.37 10.38
CA VAL A 52 -7.18 -10.86 10.73
C VAL A 52 -7.95 -9.84 11.57
N ASP A 53 -7.24 -9.01 12.34
CA ASP A 53 -7.82 -8.11 13.34
C ASP A 53 -7.54 -6.62 13.08
N GLY A 54 -6.75 -6.29 12.05
CA GLY A 54 -6.36 -4.92 11.76
C GLY A 54 -5.39 -4.34 12.79
N SER A 55 -4.68 -5.18 13.54
CA SER A 55 -3.67 -4.74 14.51
C SER A 55 -2.28 -5.23 14.12
N THR A 56 -2.16 -6.53 13.83
CA THR A 56 -0.88 -7.21 13.65
C THR A 56 -0.78 -7.81 12.25
N ALA A 57 0.33 -7.55 11.57
CA ALA A 57 0.60 -8.16 10.27
C ALA A 57 0.95 -9.64 10.45
N MET A 58 0.15 -10.54 9.89
CA MET A 58 0.40 -11.98 9.92
C MET A 58 1.14 -12.47 8.67
N ARG A 59 0.96 -11.78 7.53
CA ARG A 59 1.62 -12.09 6.26
C ARG A 59 2.00 -10.80 5.56
N THR A 60 3.20 -10.77 4.98
CA THR A 60 3.68 -9.67 4.13
C THR A 60 4.00 -10.22 2.74
N VAL A 61 3.61 -9.50 1.71
CA VAL A 61 3.84 -9.87 0.31
C VAL A 61 4.43 -8.66 -0.41
N THR A 62 5.61 -8.83 -1.03
CA THR A 62 6.18 -7.81 -1.90
C THR A 62 5.34 -7.65 -3.15
N VAL A 63 5.05 -6.41 -3.55
CA VAL A 63 4.20 -6.09 -4.68
C VAL A 63 4.86 -5.06 -5.58
N GLY A 64 4.85 -5.33 -6.88
CA GLY A 64 5.27 -4.38 -7.90
C GLY A 64 4.26 -3.26 -8.10
N VAL A 65 4.72 -2.15 -8.67
CA VAL A 65 3.84 -1.03 -9.08
C VAL A 65 2.87 -1.51 -10.15
N GLY A 66 1.58 -1.25 -9.96
CA GLY A 66 0.52 -1.65 -10.88
C GLY A 66 0.17 -3.13 -10.84
N GLN A 67 0.80 -3.91 -9.95
CA GLN A 67 0.49 -5.32 -9.79
C GLN A 67 -0.87 -5.50 -9.10
N GLU A 68 -1.67 -6.43 -9.62
CA GLU A 68 -2.88 -6.89 -8.96
C GLU A 68 -2.54 -7.87 -7.82
N VAL A 69 -3.20 -7.68 -6.69
CA VAL A 69 -2.98 -8.42 -5.45
C VAL A 69 -4.31 -8.98 -4.97
N VAL A 70 -4.43 -10.29 -4.94
CA VAL A 70 -5.56 -10.98 -4.30
C VAL A 70 -5.41 -10.90 -2.79
N LEU A 71 -6.49 -10.56 -2.09
CA LEU A 71 -6.49 -10.30 -0.65
C LEU A 71 -7.12 -11.47 0.12
N PRO A 72 -6.33 -12.43 0.65
CA PRO A 72 -6.87 -13.62 1.33
C PRO A 72 -7.29 -13.38 2.78
N ALA A 73 -7.11 -12.17 3.33
CA ALA A 73 -7.31 -11.86 4.75
C ALA A 73 -8.37 -10.77 4.96
N ARG A 74 -8.86 -10.63 6.20
CA ARG A 74 -9.92 -9.68 6.57
C ARG A 74 -9.48 -8.21 6.48
N PHE A 75 -8.21 -7.94 6.79
CA PHE A 75 -7.65 -6.61 6.69
C PHE A 75 -6.36 -6.65 5.89
N PHE A 76 -6.10 -5.56 5.18
CA PHE A 76 -4.81 -5.34 4.54
C PHE A 76 -4.35 -3.91 4.72
N ARG A 77 -3.04 -3.68 4.57
CA ARG A 77 -2.49 -2.34 4.42
C ARG A 77 -1.33 -2.37 3.44
N PHE A 78 -1.09 -1.25 2.78
CA PHE A 78 0.13 -1.05 2.00
C PHE A 78 1.24 -0.49 2.89
N ARG A 79 2.46 -0.97 2.66
CA ARG A 79 3.68 -0.51 3.31
C ARG A 79 4.75 -0.27 2.25
N LEU A 80 5.60 0.73 2.47
CA LEU A 80 6.90 0.83 1.81
C LEU A 80 7.99 0.59 2.83
N SER A 81 8.83 -0.41 2.56
CA SER A 81 10.08 -0.64 3.27
C SER A 81 11.21 0.02 2.47
N THR A 82 12.11 0.72 3.18
CA THR A 82 13.18 1.48 2.54
C THR A 82 14.54 0.79 2.59
N GLY A 83 15.37 1.07 1.59
CA GLY A 83 16.81 0.84 1.62
C GLY A 83 17.63 2.06 2.07
N GLY A 84 17.01 3.21 2.35
CA GLY A 84 17.72 4.47 2.61
C GLY A 84 17.13 5.32 3.75
N SER A 85 17.91 6.28 4.23
CA SER A 85 17.52 7.22 5.28
C SER A 85 17.38 8.63 4.69
N GLY A 86 16.21 8.95 4.15
CA GLY A 86 15.94 10.26 3.56
C GLY A 86 14.45 10.58 3.51
N GLU A 87 14.13 11.85 3.30
CA GLU A 87 12.76 12.24 2.95
C GLU A 87 12.54 12.00 1.46
N SER A 88 11.38 11.44 1.12
CA SER A 88 11.01 11.28 -0.27
C SER A 88 9.52 11.59 -0.50
N PRO A 89 9.18 12.38 -1.53
CA PRO A 89 7.80 12.50 -1.97
C PRO A 89 7.29 11.14 -2.47
N LEU A 90 6.14 10.73 -1.94
CA LEU A 90 5.42 9.53 -2.32
C LEU A 90 4.04 9.93 -2.84
N GLN A 91 3.69 9.38 -4.00
CA GLN A 91 2.31 9.27 -4.45
C GLN A 91 1.89 7.80 -4.42
N LEU A 92 0.75 7.50 -3.80
CA LEU A 92 0.17 6.16 -3.67
C LEU A 92 -1.33 6.22 -3.97
N SER A 93 -1.82 5.23 -4.71
CA SER A 93 -3.23 4.96 -4.92
C SER A 93 -3.48 3.46 -4.84
N ILE A 94 -4.49 3.05 -4.07
CA ILE A 94 -4.97 1.68 -3.97
C ILE A 94 -6.37 1.63 -4.55
N ARG A 95 -6.54 0.75 -5.54
CA ARG A 95 -7.79 0.60 -6.28
C ARG A 95 -8.34 -0.80 -6.13
N ARG A 96 -9.64 -0.92 -5.89
CA ARG A 96 -10.36 -2.19 -5.90
C ARG A 96 -10.51 -2.70 -7.34
N VAL A 97 -10.28 -4.00 -7.53
CA VAL A 97 -10.56 -4.70 -8.78
C VAL A 97 -11.95 -5.34 -8.66
N ARG A 98 -12.75 -5.23 -9.73
CA ARG A 98 -14.11 -5.77 -9.78
C ARG A 98 -14.12 -7.30 -9.76
#